data_AF-A0A0B8PGQ0-F1
#
_entry.id   AF-A0A0B8PGQ0-F1
#
_cell.length_a   1.000
_cell.length_b   1.000
_cell.length_c   1.000
_cell.angle_alpha   90.00
_cell.angle_beta   90.00
_cell.angle_gamma   90.00
#
_symmetry.space_group_name_H-M   'P 1'
#
loop_
_entity.id
_entity.type
_entity.pdbx_description
1 polymer ?
#
loop_
_entity_poly.entity_id
_entity_poly.type
_entity_poly.pdbx_seq_one_letter_code
_entity_poly.pdbx_strand_id
1 'polypeptide(L)'
;MDAAFIEKEFGVKVSQLADYWGLTGISGTGLAGVPGVGPKAAKDILAEHKDLEQTFASETLAEKYRKKLAGHEEQALMCRDLAGLKTDLALGLICRIFVGRSLSVASPIST
;
A
#
# COMPACT_ATOMS: atom_id res chain seq x y z
N MET A 1 3.75 -9.32 -8.21
CA MET A 1 4.51 -8.07 -8.41
C MET A 1 5.75 -8.16 -7.55
N ASP A 2 6.92 -8.19 -8.17
CA ASP A 2 8.21 -8.38 -7.50
C ASP A 2 8.78 -7.03 -7.02
N ALA A 3 9.61 -7.05 -5.97
CA ALA A 3 10.18 -5.84 -5.38
C ALA A 3 10.95 -4.98 -6.40
N ALA A 4 11.68 -5.62 -7.32
CA ALA A 4 12.44 -4.94 -8.37
C ALA A 4 11.56 -4.17 -9.37
N PHE A 5 10.31 -4.60 -9.59
CA PHE A 5 9.36 -3.89 -10.44
C PHE A 5 8.88 -2.60 -9.76
N ILE A 6 8.68 -2.65 -8.45
CA ILE A 6 8.19 -1.51 -7.66
C ILE A 6 9.24 -0.39 -7.60
N GLU A 7 10.50 -0.75 -7.38
CA GLU A 7 11.59 0.23 -7.39
C GLU A 7 11.79 0.87 -8.77
N LYS A 8 11.54 0.11 -9.85
CA LYS A 8 11.69 0.63 -11.21
C LYS A 8 10.54 1.55 -11.63
N GLU A 9 9.31 1.17 -11.36
CA GLU A 9 8.11 1.93 -11.77
C GLU A 9 7.82 3.11 -10.84
N PHE A 10 7.88 2.87 -9.52
CA PHE A 10 7.48 3.85 -8.52
C PHE A 10 8.69 4.56 -7.88
N GLY A 11 9.89 3.96 -7.93
CA GLY A 11 11.08 4.56 -7.34
C GLY A 11 11.09 4.55 -5.82
N VAL A 12 10.22 3.76 -5.19
CA VAL A 12 10.04 3.68 -3.74
C VAL A 12 10.15 2.23 -3.27
N LYS A 13 10.44 2.03 -1.99
CA LYS A 13 10.45 0.68 -1.41
C LYS A 13 9.02 0.16 -1.24
N VAL A 14 8.88 -1.16 -1.21
CA VAL A 14 7.58 -1.83 -0.99
C VAL A 14 6.93 -1.35 0.31
N SER A 15 7.72 -1.13 1.37
CA SER A 15 7.23 -0.62 2.65
C SER A 15 6.68 0.82 2.58
N GLN A 16 7.04 1.60 1.56
CA GLN A 16 6.63 3.00 1.38
C GLN A 16 5.50 3.17 0.36
N LEU A 17 4.96 2.07 -0.19
CA LEU A 17 3.85 2.13 -1.14
C LEU A 17 2.59 2.73 -0.53
N ALA A 18 2.34 2.48 0.76
CA ALA A 18 1.21 3.06 1.47
C ALA A 18 1.34 4.59 1.56
N ASP A 19 2.53 5.10 1.88
CA ASP A 19 2.81 6.54 1.90
C ASP A 19 2.73 7.16 0.50
N TYR A 20 3.25 6.45 -0.50
CA TYR A 20 3.17 6.86 -1.90
C TYR A 20 1.72 7.04 -2.34
N TRP A 21 0.85 6.07 -2.06
CA TRP A 21 -0.58 6.17 -2.37
C TRP A 21 -1.31 7.20 -1.51
N GLY A 22 -0.86 7.46 -0.29
CA GLY A 22 -1.34 8.57 0.54
C GLY A 22 -1.10 9.93 -0.12
N LEU A 23 0.05 10.09 -0.78
CA LEU A 23 0.42 11.32 -1.49
C LEU A 23 -0.24 11.44 -2.87
N THR A 24 -0.12 10.41 -3.71
CA THR A 24 -0.59 10.47 -5.11
C THR A 24 -2.08 10.22 -5.28
N GLY A 25 -2.70 9.56 -4.30
CA GLY A 25 -4.00 8.92 -4.47
C GLY A 25 -3.93 7.65 -5.31
N ILE A 26 -5.04 6.91 -5.33
CA ILE A 26 -5.23 5.71 -6.13
C ILE A 26 -6.39 5.96 -7.08
N SER A 27 -6.07 6.16 -8.36
CA SER A 27 -7.07 6.31 -9.42
C SER A 27 -8.06 5.17 -9.43
N GLY A 28 -9.35 5.51 -9.42
CA GLY A 28 -10.46 4.54 -9.49
C GLY A 28 -11.03 4.08 -8.14
N THR A 29 -10.37 4.38 -7.02
CA THR A 29 -10.86 4.01 -5.66
C THR A 29 -11.55 5.15 -4.92
N GLY A 30 -11.49 6.38 -5.46
CA GLY A 30 -11.97 7.59 -4.82
C GLY A 30 -10.95 8.26 -3.89
N LEU A 31 -9.80 7.61 -3.63
CA LEU A 31 -8.69 8.20 -2.88
C LEU A 31 -7.93 9.20 -3.76
N ALA A 32 -8.26 10.49 -3.62
CA ALA A 32 -7.64 11.56 -4.40
C ALA A 32 -6.24 11.97 -3.90
N GLY A 33 -5.82 11.53 -2.71
CA GLY A 33 -4.53 11.90 -2.12
C GLY A 33 -4.39 13.41 -1.90
N VAL A 34 -3.15 13.92 -1.96
CA VAL A 34 -2.86 15.35 -1.81
C VAL A 34 -3.00 16.06 -3.15
N PRO A 35 -3.84 17.10 -3.28
CA PRO A 35 -4.07 17.77 -4.55
C PRO A 35 -2.78 18.41 -5.10
N GLY A 36 -2.45 18.07 -6.34
CA GLY A 36 -1.26 18.58 -7.02
C GLY A 36 0.04 17.82 -6.71
N VAL A 37 -0.03 16.72 -5.94
CA VAL A 37 1.08 15.77 -5.76
C VAL A 37 0.83 14.56 -6.67
N GLY A 38 1.63 14.47 -7.74
CA GLY A 38 1.58 13.35 -8.68
C GLY A 38 2.69 12.32 -8.42
N PRO A 39 2.80 11.28 -9.28
CA PRO A 39 3.78 10.20 -9.12
C PRO A 39 5.23 10.70 -9.08
N LYS A 40 5.54 11.75 -9.85
CA LYS A 40 6.87 12.37 -9.89
C LYS A 40 7.20 13.12 -8.60
N ALA A 41 6.24 13.90 -8.09
CA ALA A 41 6.39 14.65 -6.85
C ALA A 41 6.49 13.71 -5.64
N ALA A 42 5.67 12.66 -5.60
CA ALA A 42 5.72 11.66 -4.53
C ALA A 42 7.07 10.93 -4.49
N LYS A 43 7.66 10.62 -5.66
CA LYS A 43 9.00 10.03 -5.74
C LYS A 43 10.08 10.95 -5.19
N ASP A 44 10.08 12.23 -5.57
CA ASP A 44 11.03 13.22 -5.03
C ASP A 44 10.88 13.36 -3.51
N ILE A 45 9.64 13.46 -3.01
CA ILE A 45 9.34 13.58 -1.58
C ILE A 45 9.82 12.34 -0.81
N LEU A 46 9.52 11.14 -1.30
CA LEU A 46 9.88 9.87 -0.64
C LEU A 46 11.36 9.51 -0.76
N ALA A 47 12.07 10.10 -1.72
CA ALA A 47 13.53 10.01 -1.80
C ALA A 47 14.20 10.83 -0.69
N GLU A 48 13.61 11.97 -0.32
CA GLU A 48 14.16 12.89 0.67
C GLU A 48 13.67 12.58 2.10
N HIS A 49 12.43 12.15 2.23
CA HIS A 49 11.78 11.81 3.50
C HIS A 49 11.27 10.37 3.46
N LYS A 50 11.67 9.55 4.44
CA LYS A 50 11.26 8.14 4.49
C LYS A 50 9.79 7.96 4.87
N ASP A 51 9.21 8.91 5.59
CA ASP A 51 7.90 8.81 6.19
C ASP A 51 7.05 10.04 5.87
N LEU A 52 5.74 9.82 5.72
CA LEU A 52 4.77 10.87 5.47
C LEU A 52 4.73 11.88 6.63
N GLU A 53 4.81 11.40 7.88
CA GLU A 53 4.80 12.25 9.08
C GLU A 53 6.06 13.11 9.17
N GLN A 54 7.21 12.54 8.81
CA GLN A 54 8.47 13.28 8.73
C GLN A 54 8.45 14.33 7.62
N THR A 55 7.72 14.07 6.55
CA THR A 55 7.52 15.03 5.45
C THR A 55 6.76 16.26 5.97
N PHE A 56 5.64 16.08 6.68
CA PHE A 56 4.90 17.23 7.22
C PHE A 56 5.67 17.99 8.32
N ALA A 57 6.43 17.28 9.15
CA ALA A 57 7.22 17.86 10.23
C ALA A 57 8.49 18.58 9.75
N SER A 58 9.03 18.23 8.58
CA SER A 58 10.27 18.80 8.07
C SER A 58 10.02 20.11 7.31
N GLU A 59 10.58 21.21 7.80
CA GLU A 59 10.56 22.51 7.10
C GLU A 59 11.49 22.57 5.87
N THR A 60 12.30 21.53 5.66
CA THR A 60 13.27 21.43 4.56
C THR A 60 12.61 21.17 3.20
N LEU A 61 11.32 20.87 3.15
CA LEU A 61 10.62 20.63 1.89
C LEU A 61 10.60 21.87 1.00
N ALA A 62 10.80 21.61 -0.30
CA ALA A 62 10.67 22.65 -1.31
C ALA A 62 9.33 23.40 -1.16
N GLU A 63 9.38 24.73 -1.21
CA GLU A 63 8.22 25.62 -1.01
C GLU A 63 7.02 25.25 -1.91
N LYS A 64 7.31 24.70 -3.10
CA LYS A 64 6.32 24.19 -4.06
C LYS A 64 5.47 23.04 -3.52
N TYR A 65 6.06 22.15 -2.72
CA TYR A 65 5.38 21.03 -2.09
C TYR A 65 4.74 21.45 -0.77
N ARG A 66 5.43 22.28 0.02
CA ARG A 66 4.90 22.83 1.29
C ARG A 66 3.53 23.49 1.10
N LYS A 67 3.36 24.30 0.06
CA LYS A 67 2.06 24.94 -0.25
C LYS A 67 0.95 23.96 -0.61
N LYS A 68 1.29 22.79 -1.17
CA LYS A 68 0.32 21.75 -1.56
C LYS A 68 -0.03 20.82 -0.40
N LEU A 69 0.93 20.58 0.48
CA LEU A 69 0.79 19.76 1.69
C LEU A 69 0.07 20.53 2.82
N ALA A 70 0.21 21.86 2.86
CA ALA A 70 -0.44 22.71 3.85
C ALA A 70 -1.98 22.52 3.85
N GLY A 71 -2.51 21.99 4.95
CA GLY A 71 -3.95 21.74 5.14
C GLY A 71 -4.45 20.40 4.62
N HIS A 72 -3.58 19.55 4.04
CA HIS A 72 -3.93 18.22 3.52
C HIS A 72 -3.29 17.07 4.30
N GLU A 73 -2.71 17.35 5.47
CA GLU A 73 -2.07 16.36 6.35
C GLU A 73 -3.03 15.24 6.75
N GLU A 74 -4.19 15.59 7.29
CA GLU A 74 -5.21 14.63 7.73
C GLU A 74 -5.69 13.73 6.58
N GLN A 75 -5.88 14.32 5.38
CA GLN A 75 -6.29 13.57 4.19
C GLN A 75 -5.20 12.59 3.74
N ALA A 76 -3.94 13.01 3.76
CA ALA A 76 -2.83 12.16 3.37
C ALA A 76 -2.62 10.99 4.36
N LEU A 77 -2.74 11.26 5.66
CA LEU A 77 -2.71 10.25 6.72
C LEU A 77 -3.88 9.26 6.60
N MET A 78 -5.08 9.76 6.32
CA MET A 78 -6.26 8.90 6.13
C MET A 78 -6.13 8.05 4.87
N CYS A 79 -5.63 8.60 3.76
CA CYS A 79 -5.36 7.83 2.55
C CYS A 79 -4.28 6.77 2.78
N ARG A 80 -3.23 7.07 3.57
CA ARG A 80 -2.22 6.08 3.99
C ARG A 80 -2.85 4.94 4.77
N ASP A 81 -3.72 5.22 5.73
CA ASP A 81 -4.39 4.20 6.54
C ASP A 81 -5.32 3.32 5.69
N LEU A 82 -6.06 3.93 4.76
CA LEU A 82 -6.96 3.23 3.83
C LEU A 82 -6.21 2.40 2.78
N ALA A 83 -5.03 2.87 2.35
CA ALA A 83 -4.15 2.15 1.45
C ALA A 83 -3.39 1.01 2.18
N GLY A 84 -3.26 1.12 3.50
CA GLY A 84 -2.75 0.08 4.38
C GLY A 84 -3.68 -1.13 4.40
N LEU A 85 -3.15 -2.31 4.05
CA LEU A 85 -3.92 -3.54 4.16
C LEU A 85 -4.11 -3.89 5.64
N LYS A 86 -5.35 -3.89 6.14
CA LYS A 86 -5.64 -4.47 7.46
C LYS A 86 -5.47 -5.99 7.39
N THR A 87 -4.37 -6.48 7.93
CA THR A 87 -4.08 -7.92 8.07
C THR A 87 -4.68 -8.53 9.34
N ASP A 88 -5.20 -7.69 10.24
CA ASP A 88 -5.91 -8.08 11.45
C ASP A 88 -7.38 -8.39 11.15
N LEU A 89 -7.63 -9.36 10.27
CA LEU A 89 -8.93 -10.01 10.21
C LEU A 89 -8.81 -11.35 10.90
N ALA A 90 -9.47 -11.47 12.06
CA ALA A 90 -9.73 -12.75 12.70
C ALA A 90 -10.68 -13.56 11.80
N LEU A 91 -10.12 -14.23 10.80
CA LEU A 91 -10.82 -15.19 9.97
C LEU A 91 -11.21 -16.38 10.87
N GLY A 92 -12.44 -16.35 11.39
CA GLY A 92 -13.09 -17.48 12.07
C GLY A 92 -13.38 -18.67 11.13
N LEU A 93 -12.59 -18.83 10.07
CA LEU A 93 -12.63 -19.93 9.14
C LEU A 93 -11.56 -20.94 9.57
N ILE A 94 -12.03 -21.96 10.28
CA ILE A 94 -11.26 -23.17 10.53
C ILE A 94 -10.89 -23.73 9.15
N CYS A 95 -9.62 -23.55 8.76
CA CYS A 95 -9.05 -24.05 7.51
C CYS A 95 -9.05 -25.59 7.55
N ARG A 96 -10.18 -26.22 7.22
CA ARG A 96 -10.34 -27.69 7.19
C ARG A 96 -10.88 -28.25 5.88
N ILE A 97 -10.86 -27.46 4.79
CA ILE A 97 -11.47 -27.85 3.51
C ILE A 97 -10.43 -27.97 2.36
N PHE A 98 -9.13 -27.83 2.61
CA PHE A 98 -8.12 -28.04 1.57
C PHE A 98 -7.08 -29.12 1.93
N VAL A 99 -7.56 -30.33 2.22
CA VAL A 99 -6.76 -31.54 1.99
C VAL A 99 -7.53 -32.38 0.98
N GLY A 100 -7.05 -32.38 -0.25
CA GLY A 100 -7.54 -33.26 -1.31
C GLY A 100 -7.41 -34.71 -0.88
N ARG A 101 -8.51 -35.28 -0.39
CA ARG A 101 -8.64 -36.72 -0.16
C ARG A 101 -8.97 -37.34 -1.51
N SER A 102 -7.92 -37.70 -2.25
CA SER A 102 -8.03 -38.62 -3.38
C SER A 102 -8.74 -39.89 -2.89
N LEU A 103 -9.97 -40.10 -3.34
CA LEU A 103 -10.69 -41.36 -3.17
C LEU A 103 -10.00 -42.39 -4.08
N SER A 104 -9.03 -43.12 -3.53
CA SER A 104 -8.58 -44.36 -4.13
C SER A 104 -9.61 -45.44 -3.81
N VAL A 105 -10.40 -45.80 -4.82
CA VAL A 105 -11.24 -46.98 -4.84
C VAL A 105 -10.34 -48.22 -4.85
N ALA A 106 -10.31 -48.96 -3.74
CA ALA A 106 -9.72 -50.29 -3.69
C ALA A 106 -10.80 -51.26 -3.20
N SER A 107 -11.47 -51.90 -4.15
CA SER A 107 -12.20 -53.15 -3.92
C SER A 107 -11.18 -54.27 -3.65
N PRO A 108 -11.49 -55.20 -2.73
CA PRO A 108 -11.03 -56.57 -2.88
C PRO A 108 -12.22 -57.51 -3.04
N ILE A 109 -12.22 -58.20 -4.18
CA ILE A 109 -13.02 -59.42 -4.42
C ILE A 109 -12.27 -60.58 -3.75
N SER A 110 -12.94 -61.24 -2.81
CA SER A 110 -12.76 -62.62 -2.31
C SER A 110 -13.87 -62.79 -1.27
N THR A 111 -14.82 -63.72 -1.37
CA THR A 111 -14.77 -65.14 -1.76
C THR A 111 -16.13 -65.54 -2.31
#